data_AF-E1RDU0-F1
#
_entry.id   AF-E1RDU0-F1
#
_cell.length_a   1.000
_cell.length_b   1.000
_cell.length_c   1.000
_cell.angle_alpha   90.00
_cell.angle_beta   90.00
_cell.angle_gamma   90.00
#
_symmetry.space_group_name_H-M   'P 1'
#
loop_
_entity.id
_entity.type
_entity.pdbx_description
1 polymer ?
#
loop_
_entity_poly.entity_id
_entity_poly.type
_entity_poly.pdbx_seq_one_letter_code
_entity_poly.pdbx_strand_id
1 'polypeptide(L)'
;MNSNRSLSNTSRHNGCSVSGALSVSAFIRDAVSIVHGPAGCAHQASSLFHSTMIANERFDIPYIYTSALLEEQIIFGGENRLRESISEALSYDPSVVFIIGTCISETIGDDIDSVCTDAWEVPVINLNTSGFLGDSFERGFLNAIKGASELITTCDEKTLSANIIGEKNLEFEIEENFSEIRRLLGLLDMDINIRFVRDITTEDIPNFCRGSLNIIREDPSGLLTQFFAEKTGIPSIPGFPSGTSDTLNFLEEAGRLLNLPWEEAAAREKDYQRSVFEEFSDLRGEKITFDSFGFQDADTQFFMDIAKNTGIKIDSGGTVIPIPFTAPVGTTGIRRMLREWRRFIDA
;
A
#
# COMPACT_ATOMS: atom_id res chain seq x y z
N MET A 1 -15.07 -24.98 1.77
CA MET A 1 -14.06 -25.46 2.74
C MET A 1 -14.29 -24.72 4.05
N ASN A 2 -14.49 -25.44 5.16
CA ASN A 2 -14.98 -24.88 6.43
C ASN A 2 -14.03 -23.81 7.01
N SER A 3 -14.57 -22.60 7.15
CA SER A 3 -13.93 -21.37 7.62
C SER A 3 -13.87 -21.26 9.15
N ASN A 4 -13.23 -22.23 9.82
CA ASN A 4 -12.86 -21.97 11.21
C ASN A 4 -11.75 -20.91 11.25
N ARG A 5 -11.93 -19.85 12.06
CA ARG A 5 -10.86 -18.90 12.39
C ARG A 5 -9.62 -19.69 12.85
N SER A 6 -8.43 -19.24 12.46
CA SER A 6 -7.21 -19.69 13.14
C SER A 6 -7.38 -19.39 14.64
N LEU A 7 -6.91 -20.28 15.52
CA LEU A 7 -6.89 -20.05 16.97
C LEU A 7 -6.16 -18.74 17.35
N SER A 8 -5.36 -18.18 16.43
CA SER A 8 -4.64 -16.90 16.58
C SER A 8 -5.33 -15.66 16.00
N ASN A 9 -6.61 -15.73 15.57
CA ASN A 9 -7.34 -14.59 14.97
C ASN A 9 -6.66 -14.00 13.71
N THR A 10 -5.69 -14.71 13.12
CA THR A 10 -5.03 -14.32 11.86
C THR A 10 -5.92 -14.70 10.68
N SER A 11 -6.13 -13.74 9.76
CA SER A 11 -6.79 -14.01 8.48
C SER A 11 -5.98 -15.03 7.70
N ARG A 12 -6.62 -16.14 7.31
CA ARG A 12 -6.01 -17.19 6.47
C ARG A 12 -5.72 -16.72 5.03
N HIS A 13 -6.17 -15.51 4.68
CA HIS A 13 -5.99 -14.91 3.37
C HIS A 13 -4.88 -13.85 3.36
N ASN A 14 -4.26 -13.54 4.50
CA ASN A 14 -3.22 -12.53 4.59
C ASN A 14 -1.84 -13.18 4.45
N GLY A 15 -0.95 -12.54 3.69
CA GLY A 15 0.46 -12.93 3.59
C GLY A 15 1.22 -12.77 4.92
N CYS A 16 2.46 -13.25 4.96
CA CYS A 16 3.34 -13.08 6.11
C CYS A 16 4.08 -11.72 6.07
N SER A 17 4.71 -11.35 7.19
CA SER A 17 5.58 -10.18 7.34
C SER A 17 6.65 -10.06 6.23
N VAL A 18 7.30 -11.16 5.84
CA VAL A 18 8.30 -11.17 4.76
C VAL A 18 7.69 -10.68 3.43
N SER A 19 6.49 -11.16 3.09
CA SER A 19 5.78 -10.71 1.87
C SER A 19 5.39 -9.23 1.96
N GLY A 20 4.96 -8.77 3.14
CA GLY A 20 4.67 -7.37 3.40
C GLY A 20 5.89 -6.46 3.21
N ALA A 21 7.04 -6.84 3.78
CA ALA A 21 8.26 -6.05 3.67
C ALA A 21 8.81 -6.01 2.23
N LEU A 22 8.74 -7.13 1.51
CA LEU A 22 9.13 -7.20 0.10
C LEU A 22 8.18 -6.39 -0.80
N SER A 23 6.89 -6.29 -0.48
CA SER A 23 5.94 -5.47 -1.25
C SER A 23 6.25 -3.96 -1.24
N VAL A 24 7.17 -3.53 -0.38
CA VAL A 24 7.67 -2.16 -0.26
C VAL A 24 9.12 -2.08 -0.72
N SER A 25 10.02 -2.80 -0.04
CA SER A 25 11.47 -2.68 -0.25
C SER A 25 11.91 -3.05 -1.67
N ALA A 26 11.30 -4.07 -2.28
CA ALA A 26 11.65 -4.50 -3.62
C ALA A 26 11.22 -3.51 -4.72
N PHE A 27 10.35 -2.55 -4.39
CA PHE A 27 9.82 -1.57 -5.34
C PHE A 27 10.53 -0.21 -5.30
N ILE A 28 11.58 -0.07 -4.48
CA ILE A 28 12.54 1.03 -4.58
C ILE A 28 13.56 0.64 -5.64
N ARG A 29 13.57 1.33 -6.78
CA ARG A 29 14.16 0.82 -8.05
C ARG A 29 15.67 0.58 -8.04
N ASP A 30 16.38 1.32 -7.21
CA ASP A 30 17.83 1.30 -7.02
C ASP A 30 18.24 0.64 -5.69
N ALA A 31 17.31 -0.08 -5.05
CA ALA A 31 17.57 -0.88 -3.86
C ALA A 31 17.76 -2.36 -4.19
N VAL A 32 18.49 -3.08 -3.33
CA VAL A 32 18.49 -4.55 -3.33
C VAL A 32 17.88 -5.08 -2.04
N SER A 33 16.83 -5.89 -2.17
CA SER A 33 16.23 -6.60 -1.03
C SER A 33 16.81 -8.01 -0.92
N ILE A 34 17.42 -8.33 0.23
CA ILE A 34 17.98 -9.65 0.55
C ILE A 34 17.05 -10.37 1.54
N VAL A 35 16.52 -11.51 1.11
CA VAL A 35 15.80 -12.45 2.00
C VAL A 35 16.82 -13.36 2.68
N HIS A 36 17.04 -13.13 3.98
CA HIS A 36 17.97 -13.90 4.78
C HIS A 36 17.30 -15.16 5.33
N GLY A 37 17.60 -16.30 4.71
CA GLY A 37 16.95 -17.57 5.01
C GLY A 37 17.09 -18.60 3.89
N PRO A 38 16.40 -19.74 3.99
CA PRO A 38 16.27 -20.67 2.88
C PRO A 38 15.58 -20.03 1.66
N ALA A 39 15.89 -20.52 0.47
CA ALA A 39 15.44 -19.91 -0.80
C ALA A 39 13.91 -19.91 -1.02
N GLY A 40 13.15 -20.67 -0.23
CA GLY A 40 11.69 -20.83 -0.42
C GLY A 40 10.90 -19.52 -0.36
N CYS A 41 11.18 -18.65 0.63
CA CYS A 41 10.48 -17.37 0.78
C CYS A 41 10.74 -16.43 -0.41
N ALA A 42 11.99 -16.35 -0.86
CA ALA A 42 12.36 -15.54 -2.03
C ALA A 42 11.70 -16.09 -3.32
N HIS A 43 11.69 -17.41 -3.50
CA HIS A 43 11.05 -18.05 -4.65
C HIS A 43 9.53 -17.79 -4.69
N GLN A 44 8.85 -17.89 -3.54
CA GLN A 44 7.42 -17.61 -3.43
C GLN A 44 7.11 -16.14 -3.73
N ALA A 45 7.89 -15.21 -3.17
CA ALA A 45 7.71 -13.78 -3.40
C ALA A 45 7.96 -13.41 -4.87
N SER A 46 9.02 -13.94 -5.48
CA SER A 46 9.31 -13.73 -6.91
C SER A 46 8.19 -14.26 -7.80
N SER A 47 7.63 -15.44 -7.48
CA SER A 47 6.49 -16.00 -8.21
C SER A 47 5.23 -15.13 -8.10
N LEU A 48 4.95 -14.62 -6.90
CA LEU A 48 3.83 -13.71 -6.65
C LEU A 48 3.98 -12.39 -7.42
N PHE A 49 5.18 -11.79 -7.38
CA PHE A 49 5.46 -10.56 -8.10
C PHE A 49 5.28 -10.77 -9.61
N HIS A 50 5.81 -11.87 -10.15
CA HIS A 50 5.65 -12.18 -11.57
C HIS A 50 4.17 -12.33 -11.95
N SER A 51 3.36 -13.04 -11.15
CA SER A 51 1.93 -13.21 -11.46
C SER A 51 1.15 -11.89 -11.36
N THR A 52 1.36 -11.14 -10.29
CA THR A 52 0.57 -9.95 -9.97
C THR A 52 0.96 -8.77 -10.84
N MET A 53 2.26 -8.58 -11.11
CA MET A 53 2.74 -7.48 -11.95
C MET A 53 2.27 -7.64 -13.39
N ILE A 54 2.39 -8.84 -13.96
CA ILE A 54 1.90 -9.10 -15.32
C ILE A 54 0.38 -8.94 -15.41
N ALA A 55 -0.37 -9.38 -14.38
CA ALA A 55 -1.81 -9.15 -14.31
C ALA A 55 -2.18 -7.65 -14.25
N ASN A 56 -1.28 -6.82 -13.74
CA ASN A 56 -1.38 -5.35 -13.73
C ASN A 56 -0.68 -4.69 -14.93
N GLU A 57 -0.34 -5.46 -15.98
CA GLU A 57 0.34 -4.98 -17.19
C GLU A 57 1.69 -4.27 -16.89
N ARG A 58 2.31 -4.58 -15.75
CA ARG A 58 3.65 -4.13 -15.37
C ARG A 58 4.69 -5.21 -15.64
N PHE A 59 5.74 -4.84 -16.36
CA PHE A 59 6.82 -5.76 -16.78
C PHE A 59 8.15 -5.51 -16.07
N ASP A 60 8.22 -4.47 -15.24
CA ASP A 60 9.34 -4.14 -14.37
C ASP A 60 9.27 -4.93 -13.07
N ILE A 61 9.38 -6.26 -13.19
CA ILE A 61 9.30 -7.18 -12.05
C ILE A 61 10.56 -7.01 -11.20
N PRO A 62 10.45 -6.70 -9.90
CA PRO A 62 11.62 -6.45 -9.07
C PRO A 62 12.39 -7.74 -8.78
N TYR A 63 13.71 -7.60 -8.67
CA TYR A 63 14.61 -8.69 -8.32
C TYR A 63 14.72 -8.81 -6.80
N ILE A 64 14.82 -10.05 -6.32
CA ILE A 64 14.99 -10.37 -4.90
C ILE A 64 16.25 -11.22 -4.76
N TYR A 65 17.14 -10.81 -3.87
CA TYR A 65 18.31 -11.60 -3.53
C TYR A 65 18.00 -12.51 -2.34
N THR A 66 18.73 -13.61 -2.18
CA THR A 66 18.58 -14.48 -1.01
C THR A 66 19.91 -15.03 -0.56
N SER A 67 20.09 -15.13 0.75
CA SER A 67 21.28 -15.78 1.32
C SER A 67 21.28 -17.30 1.13
N ALA A 68 20.14 -17.88 0.76
CA ALA A 68 19.93 -19.29 0.47
C ALA A 68 20.57 -20.22 1.51
N LEU A 69 20.21 -20.02 2.80
CA LEU A 69 20.80 -20.78 3.91
C LEU A 69 20.62 -22.29 3.71
N LEU A 70 21.71 -23.02 3.83
CA LEU A 70 21.74 -24.48 3.83
C LEU A 70 21.89 -25.01 5.26
N GLU A 71 21.88 -26.32 5.41
CA GLU A 71 21.93 -27.01 6.71
C GLU A 71 23.10 -26.53 7.59
N GLU A 72 24.27 -26.28 7.00
CA GLU A 72 25.43 -25.79 7.73
C GLU A 72 25.17 -24.43 8.40
N GLN A 73 24.64 -23.44 7.66
CA GLN A 73 24.33 -22.13 8.22
C GLN A 73 23.17 -22.21 9.22
N ILE A 74 22.23 -23.13 9.05
CA ILE A 74 21.13 -23.33 10.01
C ILE A 74 21.67 -23.89 11.34
N ILE A 75 22.71 -24.74 11.30
CA ILE A 75 23.30 -25.34 12.51
C ILE A 75 24.27 -24.38 13.20
N PHE A 76 25.06 -23.62 12.44
CA PHE A 76 26.20 -22.84 12.96
C PHE A 76 26.01 -21.33 12.94
N GLY A 77 24.91 -20.82 12.38
CA GLY A 77 24.65 -19.38 12.23
C GLY A 77 24.78 -18.91 10.77
N GLY A 78 23.91 -17.99 10.37
CA GLY A 78 23.81 -17.45 9.02
C GLY A 78 24.55 -16.14 8.81
N GLU A 79 25.10 -15.49 9.83
CA GLU A 79 25.59 -14.10 9.71
C GLU A 79 26.75 -13.94 8.73
N ASN A 80 27.68 -14.90 8.67
CA ASN A 80 28.77 -14.87 7.69
C ASN A 80 28.25 -15.01 6.26
N ARG A 81 27.25 -15.87 6.04
CA ARG A 81 26.61 -16.00 4.73
C ARG A 81 25.81 -14.74 4.38
N LEU A 82 25.24 -14.05 5.37
CA LEU A 82 24.61 -12.75 5.15
C LEU A 82 25.62 -11.69 4.70
N ARG A 83 26.80 -11.58 5.35
CA ARG A 83 27.88 -10.68 4.93
C ARG A 83 28.34 -10.94 3.49
N GLU A 84 28.50 -12.21 3.13
CA GLU A 84 28.81 -12.60 1.74
C GLU A 84 27.68 -12.18 0.80
N SER A 85 26.42 -12.40 1.18
CA SER A 85 25.26 -12.04 0.36
C SER A 85 25.13 -10.52 0.18
N ILE A 86 25.45 -9.73 1.20
CA ILE A 86 25.52 -8.27 1.10
C ILE A 86 26.64 -7.88 0.14
N SER A 87 27.83 -8.46 0.28
CA SER A 87 28.96 -8.19 -0.62
C SER A 87 28.64 -8.53 -2.08
N GLU A 88 27.94 -9.65 -2.31
CA GLU A 88 27.43 -10.05 -3.62
C GLU A 88 26.37 -9.05 -4.13
N ALA A 89 25.45 -8.60 -3.27
CA ALA A 89 24.45 -7.58 -3.61
C ALA A 89 25.07 -6.23 -3.98
N LEU A 90 26.14 -5.81 -3.30
CA LEU A 90 26.86 -4.57 -3.61
C LEU A 90 27.49 -4.58 -5.01
N SER A 91 27.78 -5.76 -5.58
CA SER A 91 28.29 -5.86 -6.96
C SER A 91 27.29 -5.40 -8.02
N TYR A 92 26.01 -5.24 -7.66
CA TYR A 92 24.97 -4.68 -8.51
C TYR A 92 24.84 -3.15 -8.39
N ASP A 93 25.74 -2.48 -7.64
CA ASP A 93 25.76 -1.03 -7.42
C ASP A 93 24.43 -0.46 -6.85
N PRO A 94 23.82 -1.07 -5.82
CA PRO A 94 22.59 -0.54 -5.23
C PRO A 94 22.89 0.71 -4.40
N SER A 95 21.92 1.62 -4.31
CA SER A 95 22.01 2.80 -3.43
C SER A 95 21.62 2.50 -1.97
N VAL A 96 20.93 1.38 -1.73
CA VAL A 96 20.58 0.86 -0.40
C VAL A 96 20.36 -0.65 -0.46
N VAL A 97 20.69 -1.35 0.62
CA VAL A 97 20.39 -2.77 0.78
C VAL A 97 19.40 -2.96 1.93
N PHE A 98 18.27 -3.61 1.67
CA PHE A 98 17.30 -4.00 2.69
C PHE A 98 17.47 -5.47 3.05
N ILE A 99 17.56 -5.80 4.35
CA ILE A 99 17.63 -7.18 4.83
C ILE A 99 16.27 -7.57 5.39
N ILE A 100 15.77 -8.73 4.96
CA ILE A 100 14.48 -9.28 5.38
C ILE A 100 14.74 -10.65 6.02
N GLY A 101 14.66 -10.72 7.35
CA GLY A 101 14.79 -11.95 8.12
C GLY A 101 13.62 -12.91 7.90
N THR A 102 13.91 -14.19 7.65
CA THR A 102 12.87 -15.22 7.53
C THR A 102 12.59 -15.88 8.88
N CYS A 103 11.53 -16.70 8.97
CA CYS A 103 11.26 -17.49 10.17
C CYS A 103 12.48 -18.32 10.62
N ILE A 104 13.34 -18.76 9.70
CA ILE A 104 14.49 -19.61 10.03
C ILE A 104 15.63 -18.79 10.63
N SER A 105 16.10 -17.73 9.96
CA SER A 105 17.20 -16.88 10.45
C SER A 105 16.87 -16.29 11.83
N GLU A 106 15.61 -15.87 12.01
CA GLU A 106 15.12 -15.32 13.27
C GLU A 106 15.02 -16.38 14.38
N THR A 107 14.70 -17.64 14.04
CA THR A 107 14.60 -18.73 15.02
C THR A 107 15.97 -19.18 15.51
N ILE A 108 16.96 -19.25 14.61
CA ILE A 108 18.33 -19.62 14.98
C ILE A 108 19.04 -18.48 15.72
N GLY A 109 18.48 -17.27 15.69
CA GLY A 109 18.95 -16.13 16.46
C GLY A 109 20.09 -15.39 15.77
N ASP A 110 20.13 -15.39 14.44
CA ASP A 110 21.12 -14.60 13.68
C ASP A 110 20.99 -13.11 14.04
N ASP A 111 22.11 -12.49 14.42
CA ASP A 111 22.14 -11.06 14.76
C ASP A 111 22.25 -10.19 13.50
N ILE A 112 21.13 -10.04 12.80
CA ILE A 112 21.04 -9.26 11.55
C ILE A 112 21.39 -7.79 11.79
N ASP A 113 20.96 -7.22 12.91
CA ASP A 113 21.22 -5.81 13.25
C ASP A 113 22.73 -5.56 13.37
N SER A 114 23.46 -6.45 14.03
CA SER A 114 24.93 -6.39 14.12
C SER A 114 25.58 -6.41 12.72
N VAL A 115 25.15 -7.31 11.83
CA VAL A 115 25.65 -7.37 10.44
C VAL A 115 25.37 -6.07 9.67
N CYS A 116 24.18 -5.47 9.83
CA CYS A 116 23.84 -4.21 9.17
C CYS A 116 24.72 -3.03 9.61
N THR A 117 25.29 -3.08 10.82
CA THR A 117 26.19 -2.04 11.35
C THR A 117 27.66 -2.19 10.94
N ASP A 118 28.02 -3.26 10.22
CA ASP A 118 29.36 -3.38 9.64
C ASP A 118 29.66 -2.22 8.66
N ALA A 119 30.94 -2.03 8.31
CA ALA A 119 31.36 -0.94 7.44
C ALA A 119 31.02 -1.24 5.96
N TRP A 120 29.79 -0.93 5.57
CA TRP A 120 29.29 -1.05 4.20
C TRP A 120 29.41 0.26 3.41
N GLU A 121 29.48 0.15 2.08
CA GLU A 121 29.60 1.31 1.18
C GLU A 121 28.29 2.10 1.03
N VAL A 122 27.16 1.44 1.25
CA VAL A 122 25.81 2.02 1.20
C VAL A 122 25.02 1.61 2.46
N PRO A 123 23.92 2.31 2.80
CA PRO A 123 23.11 1.94 3.94
C PRO A 123 22.59 0.50 3.82
N VAL A 124 22.74 -0.28 4.89
CA VAL A 124 22.17 -1.62 5.01
C VAL A 124 21.14 -1.58 6.14
N ILE A 125 19.87 -1.77 5.80
CA ILE A 125 18.74 -1.54 6.70
C ILE A 125 18.04 -2.87 6.99
N ASN A 126 17.99 -3.27 8.26
CA ASN A 126 17.23 -4.43 8.68
C ASN A 126 15.72 -4.10 8.74
N LEU A 127 14.94 -4.80 7.93
CA LEU A 127 13.49 -4.79 8.00
C LEU A 127 13.06 -5.94 8.89
N ASN A 128 12.89 -5.67 10.18
CA ASN A 128 12.51 -6.68 11.15
C ASN A 128 11.19 -7.36 10.73
N THR A 129 11.24 -8.66 10.41
CA THR A 129 10.10 -9.42 9.88
C THR A 129 9.87 -10.74 10.60
N SER A 130 10.23 -10.87 11.88
CA SER A 130 10.14 -12.12 12.66
C SER A 130 8.80 -12.88 12.48
N GLY A 131 8.76 -13.83 11.54
CA GLY A 131 7.52 -14.35 10.96
C GLY A 131 6.75 -15.36 11.82
N PHE A 132 7.33 -15.87 12.91
CA PHE A 132 6.70 -16.87 13.76
C PHE A 132 5.90 -16.27 14.94
N LEU A 133 6.01 -14.95 15.19
CA LEU A 133 5.27 -14.28 16.27
C LEU A 133 3.79 -13.99 15.95
N GLY A 134 3.28 -14.52 14.84
CA GLY A 134 1.92 -14.26 14.37
C GLY A 134 1.78 -12.94 13.61
N ASP A 135 2.88 -12.43 13.06
CA ASP A 135 2.92 -11.14 12.40
C ASP A 135 2.29 -11.18 10.99
N SER A 136 1.39 -10.24 10.74
CA SER A 136 0.64 -10.11 9.49
C SER A 136 1.47 -9.43 8.40
N PHE A 137 1.06 -9.60 7.15
CA PHE A 137 1.52 -8.81 6.00
C PHE A 137 1.65 -7.31 6.33
N GLU A 138 0.64 -6.74 7.00
CA GLU A 138 0.59 -5.33 7.40
C GLU A 138 1.77 -4.91 8.28
N ARG A 139 2.24 -5.76 9.20
CA ARG A 139 3.41 -5.45 10.03
C ARG A 139 4.69 -5.39 9.22
N GLY A 140 4.88 -6.33 8.29
CA GLY A 140 6.02 -6.31 7.39
C GLY A 140 6.02 -5.07 6.50
N PHE A 141 4.84 -4.72 5.97
CA PHE A 141 4.63 -3.51 5.19
C PHE A 141 4.98 -2.23 6.00
N LEU A 142 4.47 -2.14 7.23
CA LEU A 142 4.76 -1.05 8.16
C LEU A 142 6.26 -0.93 8.44
N ASN A 143 6.92 -2.04 8.76
CA ASN A 143 8.35 -2.05 9.08
C ASN A 143 9.20 -1.66 7.87
N ALA A 144 8.80 -2.06 6.66
CA ALA A 144 9.49 -1.64 5.44
C ALA A 144 9.30 -0.15 5.13
N ILE A 145 8.10 0.41 5.33
CA ILE A 145 7.88 1.87 5.21
C ILE A 145 8.74 2.62 6.23
N LYS A 146 8.77 2.15 7.48
CA LYS A 146 9.60 2.74 8.53
C LYS A 146 11.10 2.64 8.21
N GLY A 147 11.59 1.50 7.75
CA GLY A 147 12.98 1.32 7.32
C GLY A 147 13.35 2.22 6.15
N ALA A 148 12.53 2.27 5.10
CA ALA A 148 12.75 3.19 3.98
C ALA A 148 12.74 4.67 4.42
N SER A 149 11.96 5.00 5.46
CA SER A 149 11.88 6.37 5.98
C SER A 149 13.18 6.82 6.67
N GLU A 150 14.09 5.91 7.02
CA GLU A 150 15.40 6.27 7.58
C GLU A 150 16.25 7.11 6.61
N LEU A 151 15.98 6.99 5.31
CA LEU A 151 16.63 7.78 4.26
C LEU A 151 16.03 9.20 4.11
N ILE A 152 14.94 9.52 4.83
CA ILE A 152 14.34 10.86 4.80
C ILE A 152 15.25 11.84 5.54
N THR A 153 15.61 12.92 4.86
CA THR A 153 16.37 14.04 5.42
C THR A 153 15.44 15.12 5.95
N THR A 154 15.98 16.08 6.69
CA THR A 154 15.26 17.32 7.04
C THR A 154 15.48 18.40 5.99
N CYS A 155 14.51 19.28 5.81
CA CYS A 155 14.68 20.50 5.04
C CYS A 155 13.78 21.63 5.54
N ASP A 156 14.24 22.87 5.32
CA ASP A 156 13.55 24.08 5.75
C ASP A 156 12.50 24.55 4.73
N GLU A 157 12.74 24.32 3.44
CA GLU A 157 11.85 24.76 2.37
C GLU A 157 10.71 23.77 2.13
N LYS A 158 9.49 24.19 2.49
CA LYS A 158 8.25 23.47 2.18
C LYS A 158 7.64 23.97 0.88
N THR A 159 7.12 23.05 0.09
CA THR A 159 6.30 23.32 -1.11
C THR A 159 4.86 22.94 -0.81
N LEU A 160 3.90 23.70 -1.36
CA LEU A 160 2.47 23.40 -1.23
C LEU A 160 2.13 22.13 -2.04
N SER A 161 2.34 20.99 -1.41
CA SER A 161 2.35 19.69 -2.09
C SER A 161 2.20 18.55 -1.08
N ALA A 162 1.69 17.41 -1.53
CA ALA A 162 1.45 16.26 -0.68
C ALA A 162 2.45 15.11 -0.94
N ASN A 163 2.87 14.45 0.14
CA ASN A 163 3.53 13.15 0.09
C ASN A 163 2.46 12.07 0.17
N ILE A 164 2.40 11.18 -0.81
CA ILE A 164 1.57 9.98 -0.73
C ILE A 164 2.40 8.86 -0.12
N ILE A 165 1.88 8.16 0.88
CA ILE A 165 2.63 7.18 1.66
C ILE A 165 1.94 5.82 1.58
N GLY A 166 2.70 4.80 1.19
CA GLY A 166 2.27 3.41 1.32
C GLY A 166 1.23 2.98 0.30
N GLU A 167 1.33 3.45 -0.95
CA GLU A 167 0.58 2.82 -2.03
C GLU A 167 1.00 1.34 -2.16
N LYS A 168 0.01 0.46 -2.24
CA LYS A 168 0.24 -0.99 -2.21
C LYS A 168 0.66 -1.47 -3.59
N ASN A 169 1.94 -1.78 -3.78
CA ASN A 169 2.49 -2.13 -5.09
C ASN A 169 1.88 -3.36 -5.78
N LEU A 170 1.18 -4.21 -5.02
CA LEU A 170 0.55 -5.45 -5.49
C LEU A 170 -0.98 -5.34 -5.62
N GLU A 171 -1.55 -4.14 -5.45
CA GLU A 171 -2.98 -3.85 -5.62
C GLU A 171 -3.31 -3.57 -7.10
N PHE A 172 -4.59 -3.67 -7.47
CA PHE A 172 -5.09 -3.23 -8.77
C PHE A 172 -5.53 -1.76 -8.72
N GLU A 173 -5.68 -1.13 -9.88
CA GLU A 173 -6.16 0.27 -10.00
C GLU A 173 -5.31 1.33 -9.26
N ILE A 174 -4.03 1.03 -8.97
CA ILE A 174 -3.17 1.93 -8.19
C ILE A 174 -3.04 3.29 -8.89
N GLU A 175 -2.84 3.30 -10.21
CA GLU A 175 -2.65 4.54 -10.98
C GLU A 175 -3.96 5.35 -11.09
N GLU A 176 -5.09 4.67 -11.17
CA GLU A 176 -6.41 5.28 -11.18
C GLU A 176 -6.78 5.88 -9.81
N ASN A 177 -6.39 5.21 -8.73
CA ASN A 177 -6.52 5.70 -7.37
C ASN A 177 -5.63 6.93 -7.14
N PHE A 178 -4.36 6.85 -7.55
CA PHE A 178 -3.43 7.98 -7.54
C PHE A 178 -3.96 9.17 -8.35
N SER A 179 -4.47 8.93 -9.56
CA SER A 179 -5.03 9.98 -10.41
C SER A 179 -6.21 10.69 -9.75
N GLU A 180 -7.03 9.97 -8.96
CA GLU A 180 -8.12 10.60 -8.23
C GLU A 180 -7.63 11.47 -7.07
N ILE A 181 -6.66 10.97 -6.28
CA ILE A 181 -6.04 11.78 -5.21
C ILE A 181 -5.41 13.05 -5.80
N ARG A 182 -4.67 12.92 -6.91
CA ARG A 182 -4.08 14.06 -7.62
C ARG A 182 -5.15 15.04 -8.10
N ARG A 183 -6.29 14.56 -8.63
CA ARG A 183 -7.40 15.42 -9.06
C ARG A 183 -8.00 16.19 -7.88
N LEU A 184 -8.25 15.52 -6.76
CA LEU A 184 -8.81 16.13 -5.55
C LEU A 184 -7.89 17.20 -4.98
N LEU A 185 -6.59 16.91 -4.88
CA LEU A 185 -5.58 17.88 -4.43
C LEU A 185 -5.43 19.06 -5.40
N GLY A 186 -5.58 18.81 -6.71
CA GLY A 186 -5.62 19.87 -7.71
C GLY A 186 -6.79 20.85 -7.54
N LEU A 187 -7.90 20.44 -6.89
CA LEU A 187 -8.98 21.38 -6.54
C LEU A 187 -8.55 22.36 -5.44
N LEU A 188 -7.54 22.01 -4.65
CA LEU A 188 -6.92 22.84 -3.61
C LEU A 188 -5.62 23.51 -4.10
N ASP A 189 -5.35 23.49 -5.42
CA ASP A 189 -4.12 24.00 -6.04
C ASP A 189 -2.84 23.37 -5.45
N MET A 190 -2.91 22.09 -5.07
CA MET A 190 -1.80 21.32 -4.54
C MET A 190 -1.27 20.31 -5.54
N ASP A 191 0.06 20.20 -5.61
CA ASP A 191 0.75 19.16 -6.37
C ASP A 191 1.14 17.95 -5.52
N ILE A 192 1.59 16.88 -6.16
CA ILE A 192 2.22 15.73 -5.49
C ILE A 192 3.72 15.95 -5.43
N ASN A 193 4.29 15.85 -4.23
CA ASN A 193 5.73 15.92 -4.02
C ASN A 193 6.41 14.58 -4.31
N ILE A 194 5.92 13.51 -3.67
CA ILE A 194 6.47 12.16 -3.80
C ILE A 194 5.38 11.12 -3.58
N ARG A 195 5.48 9.99 -4.29
CA ARG A 195 4.76 8.75 -3.99
C ARG A 195 5.71 7.83 -3.22
N PHE A 196 5.83 8.07 -1.92
CA PHE A 196 6.78 7.35 -1.08
C PHE A 196 6.51 5.84 -1.16
N VAL A 197 7.55 5.09 -1.57
CA VAL A 197 7.62 3.65 -1.86
C VAL A 197 6.90 3.16 -3.14
N ARG A 198 6.60 4.05 -4.09
CA ARG A 198 6.02 3.72 -5.39
C ARG A 198 6.71 4.47 -6.53
N ASP A 199 7.32 3.73 -7.45
CA ASP A 199 8.03 4.26 -8.63
C ASP A 199 9.15 5.27 -8.32
N ILE A 200 9.72 5.17 -7.11
CA ILE A 200 10.80 6.03 -6.62
C ILE A 200 12.16 5.33 -6.66
N THR A 201 13.20 6.15 -6.58
CA THR A 201 14.58 5.79 -6.26
C THR A 201 14.97 6.33 -4.88
N THR A 202 16.11 5.92 -4.35
CA THR A 202 16.64 6.46 -3.09
C THR A 202 16.94 7.95 -3.17
N GLU A 203 17.34 8.46 -4.34
CA GLU A 203 17.59 9.90 -4.57
C GLU A 203 16.33 10.77 -4.42
N ASP A 204 15.14 10.18 -4.62
CA ASP A 204 13.87 10.88 -4.45
C ASP A 204 13.51 11.07 -2.96
N ILE A 205 13.92 10.15 -2.09
CA ILE A 205 13.50 10.09 -0.68
C ILE A 205 13.88 11.35 0.12
N PRO A 206 15.07 11.94 -0.03
CA PRO A 206 15.41 13.22 0.60
C PRO A 206 14.41 14.35 0.31
N ASN A 207 13.76 14.35 -0.87
CA ASN A 207 12.76 15.37 -1.22
C ASN A 207 11.45 15.23 -0.43
N PHE A 208 11.22 14.11 0.27
CA PHE A 208 10.02 13.88 1.09
C PHE A 208 9.75 15.05 2.05
N CYS A 209 10.81 15.61 2.64
CA CYS A 209 10.69 16.67 3.62
C CYS A 209 10.09 17.97 3.05
N ARG A 210 10.04 18.15 1.72
CA ARG A 210 9.50 19.37 1.10
C ARG A 210 7.97 19.39 1.11
N GLY A 211 7.33 18.23 1.18
CA GLY A 211 5.88 18.12 1.27
C GLY A 211 5.31 18.83 2.51
N SER A 212 4.17 19.48 2.32
CA SER A 212 3.43 20.17 3.38
C SER A 212 2.33 19.32 4.01
N LEU A 213 1.94 18.21 3.37
CA LEU A 213 0.91 17.27 3.85
C LEU A 213 1.32 15.83 3.54
N ASN A 214 1.07 14.90 4.46
CA ASN A 214 1.18 13.48 4.21
C ASN A 214 -0.22 12.89 4.00
N ILE A 215 -0.36 12.00 3.02
CA ILE A 215 -1.60 11.26 2.76
C ILE A 215 -1.24 9.79 2.75
N ILE A 216 -1.73 9.06 3.73
CA ILE A 216 -1.46 7.63 3.85
C ILE A 216 -2.55 6.88 3.06
N ARG A 217 -2.15 5.86 2.29
CA ARG A 217 -3.09 5.06 1.48
C ARG A 217 -4.19 4.43 2.34
N GLU A 218 -3.80 3.84 3.47
CA GLU A 218 -4.68 3.20 4.44
C GLU A 218 -3.92 3.05 5.78
N ASP A 219 -4.50 3.51 6.88
CA ASP A 219 -3.90 3.39 8.22
C ASP A 219 -4.97 3.15 9.30
N PRO A 220 -5.62 1.97 9.33
CA PRO A 220 -6.72 1.70 10.25
C PRO A 220 -6.28 1.70 11.71
N SER A 221 -4.98 1.47 11.97
CA SER A 221 -4.39 1.48 13.31
C SER A 221 -3.86 2.85 13.74
N GLY A 222 -3.76 3.82 12.83
CA GLY A 222 -3.18 5.15 13.09
C GLY A 222 -1.65 5.14 13.30
N LEU A 223 -0.99 3.99 13.16
CA LEU A 223 0.43 3.82 13.48
C LEU A 223 1.34 4.55 12.51
N LEU A 224 1.00 4.57 11.21
CA LEU A 224 1.77 5.31 10.21
C LEU A 224 1.58 6.81 10.39
N THR A 225 0.35 7.24 10.65
CA THR A 225 -0.04 8.64 10.88
C THR A 225 0.75 9.20 12.05
N GLN A 226 0.76 8.50 13.18
CA GLN A 226 1.53 8.87 14.36
C GLN A 226 3.04 8.88 14.07
N PHE A 227 3.56 7.83 13.45
CA PHE A 227 4.99 7.70 13.16
C PHE A 227 5.51 8.86 12.29
N PHE A 228 4.83 9.19 11.19
CA PHE A 228 5.27 10.27 10.30
C PHE A 228 5.06 11.65 10.91
N ALA A 229 4.01 11.84 11.72
CA ALA A 229 3.82 13.07 12.47
C ALA A 229 4.98 13.32 13.45
N GLU A 230 5.39 12.30 14.21
CA GLU A 230 6.53 12.38 15.14
C GLU A 230 7.86 12.57 14.41
N LYS A 231 8.07 11.86 13.28
CA LYS A 231 9.34 11.87 12.55
C LYS A 231 9.56 13.15 11.74
N THR A 232 8.51 13.68 11.12
CA THR A 232 8.64 14.76 10.11
C THR A 232 7.97 16.06 10.51
N GLY A 233 7.07 16.04 11.51
CA GLY A 233 6.24 17.18 11.89
C GLY A 233 5.24 17.61 10.81
N ILE A 234 5.12 16.86 9.70
CA ILE A 234 4.17 17.15 8.61
C ILE A 234 2.80 16.57 9.01
N PRO A 235 1.71 17.35 8.91
CA PRO A 235 0.36 16.84 9.18
C PRO A 235 -0.01 15.70 8.23
N SER A 236 -0.85 14.77 8.69
CA SER A 236 -1.15 13.54 7.97
C SER A 236 -2.66 13.27 7.90
N ILE A 237 -3.14 12.79 6.75
CA ILE A 237 -4.48 12.22 6.55
C ILE A 237 -4.34 10.69 6.51
N PRO A 238 -5.12 9.93 7.32
CA PRO A 238 -4.88 8.50 7.56
C PRO A 238 -5.45 7.55 6.49
N GLY A 239 -5.91 8.06 5.34
CA GLY A 239 -6.51 7.22 4.32
C GLY A 239 -6.86 7.96 3.04
N PHE A 240 -6.93 7.21 1.94
CA PHE A 240 -7.61 7.68 0.73
C PHE A 240 -9.13 7.70 0.95
N PRO A 241 -9.87 8.69 0.43
CA PRO A 241 -11.30 8.80 0.63
C PRO A 241 -12.04 7.68 -0.10
N SER A 242 -12.90 6.95 0.61
CA SER A 242 -13.80 5.95 0.06
C SER A 242 -15.25 6.46 0.06
N GLY A 243 -15.84 6.63 -1.11
CA GLY A 243 -17.23 7.09 -1.20
C GLY A 243 -17.39 8.61 -1.20
N THR A 244 -18.62 9.07 -1.38
CA THR A 244 -18.90 10.48 -1.65
C THR A 244 -18.68 11.40 -0.45
N SER A 245 -19.12 10.97 0.74
CA SER A 245 -18.94 11.74 1.98
C SER A 245 -17.47 11.89 2.33
N ASP A 246 -16.71 10.79 2.29
CA ASP A 246 -15.28 10.80 2.62
C ASP A 246 -14.48 11.63 1.63
N THR A 247 -14.90 11.67 0.35
CA THR A 247 -14.27 12.53 -0.66
C THR A 247 -14.38 14.01 -0.30
N LEU A 248 -15.54 14.45 0.20
CA LEU A 248 -15.73 15.83 0.63
C LEU A 248 -14.98 16.11 1.95
N ASN A 249 -15.03 15.16 2.90
CA ASN A 249 -14.29 15.26 4.16
C ASN A 249 -12.78 15.35 3.93
N PHE A 250 -12.25 14.61 2.94
CA PHE A 250 -10.83 14.66 2.56
C PHE A 250 -10.41 16.06 2.10
N LEU A 251 -11.22 16.73 1.27
CA LEU A 251 -10.95 18.11 0.84
C LEU A 251 -11.02 19.10 2.02
N GLU A 252 -12.02 18.93 2.89
CA GLU A 252 -12.19 19.72 4.11
C GLU A 252 -11.00 19.56 5.07
N GLU A 253 -10.56 18.32 5.31
CA GLU A 253 -9.46 18.00 6.20
C GLU A 253 -8.13 18.52 5.66
N ALA A 254 -7.80 18.25 4.38
CA ALA A 254 -6.61 18.78 3.73
C ALA A 254 -6.58 20.31 3.76
N GLY A 255 -7.72 20.94 3.46
CA GLY A 255 -7.87 22.40 3.52
C GLY A 255 -7.67 22.97 4.90
N ARG A 256 -8.25 22.35 5.94
CA ARG A 256 -8.08 22.79 7.34
C ARG A 256 -6.64 22.65 7.81
N LEU A 257 -6.00 21.51 7.54
CA LEU A 257 -4.62 21.24 7.97
C LEU A 257 -3.64 22.26 7.37
N LEU A 258 -3.91 22.75 6.16
CA LEU A 258 -3.04 23.69 5.45
C LEU A 258 -3.56 25.14 5.40
N ASN A 259 -4.69 25.43 6.03
CA ASN A 259 -5.39 26.72 5.96
C ASN A 259 -5.68 27.19 4.52
N LEU A 260 -6.13 26.29 3.65
CA LEU A 260 -6.52 26.56 2.26
C LEU A 260 -8.04 26.73 2.13
N PRO A 261 -8.52 27.48 1.11
CA PRO A 261 -9.95 27.61 0.83
C PRO A 261 -10.52 26.30 0.25
N TRP A 262 -11.10 25.45 1.10
CA TRP A 262 -11.61 24.13 0.71
C TRP A 262 -13.10 24.14 0.38
N GLU A 263 -13.86 25.14 0.79
CA GLU A 263 -15.31 25.19 0.60
C GLU A 263 -15.67 25.25 -0.89
N GLU A 264 -14.91 25.98 -1.69
CA GLU A 264 -15.10 26.04 -3.15
C GLU A 264 -14.67 24.73 -3.84
N ALA A 265 -13.59 24.09 -3.36
CA ALA A 265 -13.18 22.77 -3.83
C ALA A 265 -14.25 21.72 -3.55
N ALA A 266 -14.79 21.69 -2.33
CA ALA A 266 -15.86 20.78 -1.92
C ALA A 266 -17.17 21.05 -2.67
N ALA A 267 -17.50 22.32 -2.96
CA ALA A 267 -18.66 22.66 -3.80
C ALA A 267 -18.51 22.13 -5.23
N ARG A 268 -17.36 22.35 -5.86
CA ARG A 268 -17.04 21.81 -7.20
C ARG A 268 -17.11 20.28 -7.21
N GLU A 269 -16.57 19.63 -6.17
CA GLU A 269 -16.61 18.17 -6.05
C GLU A 269 -18.03 17.63 -5.87
N LYS A 270 -18.86 18.32 -5.08
CA LYS A 270 -20.27 17.95 -4.88
C LYS A 270 -21.09 18.06 -6.17
N ASP A 271 -20.80 19.05 -7.01
CA ASP A 271 -21.42 19.17 -8.33
C ASP A 271 -20.93 18.06 -9.27
N TYR A 272 -19.65 17.69 -9.23
CA TYR A 272 -19.13 16.55 -9.97
C TYR A 272 -19.79 15.23 -9.53
N GLN A 273 -19.92 14.97 -8.23
CA GLN A 273 -20.65 13.83 -7.68
C GLN A 273 -22.08 13.74 -8.25
N ARG A 274 -22.80 14.87 -8.27
CA ARG A 274 -24.16 14.92 -8.84
C ARG A 274 -24.15 14.53 -10.32
N SER A 275 -23.23 15.08 -11.11
CA SER A 275 -23.12 14.77 -12.53
C SER A 275 -22.84 13.28 -12.79
N VAL A 276 -22.02 12.65 -11.94
CA VAL A 276 -21.73 11.21 -12.01
C VAL A 276 -23.00 10.40 -11.72
N PHE A 277 -23.74 10.70 -10.67
CA PHE A 277 -24.99 9.97 -10.40
C PHE A 277 -26.08 10.21 -11.47
N GLU A 278 -26.08 11.37 -12.11
CA GLU A 278 -26.97 11.65 -13.25
C GLU A 278 -26.58 10.83 -14.50
N GLU A 279 -25.28 10.61 -14.76
CA GLU A 279 -24.76 9.75 -15.85
C GLU A 279 -25.30 8.31 -15.77
N PHE A 280 -25.54 7.80 -14.55
CA PHE A 280 -26.07 6.45 -14.28
C PHE A 280 -27.53 6.44 -13.86
N SER A 281 -28.30 7.47 -14.20
CA SER A 281 -29.73 7.55 -13.89
C SER A 281 -30.56 6.45 -14.57
N ASP A 282 -30.03 5.82 -15.62
CA ASP A 282 -30.63 4.67 -16.29
C ASP A 282 -30.61 3.39 -15.46
N LEU A 283 -29.68 3.26 -14.49
CA LEU A 283 -29.62 2.10 -13.57
C LEU A 283 -30.72 2.15 -12.49
N ARG A 284 -31.52 3.22 -12.43
CA ARG A 284 -32.55 3.40 -11.39
C ARG A 284 -33.62 2.31 -11.49
N GLY A 285 -33.83 1.60 -10.38
CA GLY A 285 -34.84 0.57 -10.26
C GLY A 285 -34.37 -0.83 -10.69
N GLU A 286 -33.18 -0.94 -11.28
CA GLU A 286 -32.56 -2.23 -11.58
C GLU A 286 -32.35 -3.04 -10.30
N LYS A 287 -32.43 -4.36 -10.43
CA LYS A 287 -32.32 -5.29 -9.31
C LYS A 287 -30.98 -5.98 -9.33
N ILE A 288 -30.18 -5.81 -8.27
CA ILE A 288 -28.90 -6.49 -8.12
C ILE A 288 -28.83 -7.29 -6.82
N THR A 289 -27.94 -8.28 -6.79
CA THR A 289 -27.45 -8.90 -5.57
C THR A 289 -25.93 -8.87 -5.59
N PHE A 290 -25.29 -8.68 -4.45
CA PHE A 290 -23.84 -8.72 -4.37
C PHE A 290 -23.33 -10.14 -4.18
N ASP A 291 -22.27 -10.50 -4.89
CA ASP A 291 -21.53 -11.74 -4.65
C ASP A 291 -20.56 -11.54 -3.48
N SER A 292 -20.95 -12.05 -2.30
CA SER A 292 -20.28 -11.77 -1.03
C SER A 292 -19.09 -12.70 -0.74
N PHE A 293 -18.36 -13.19 -1.75
CA PHE A 293 -17.28 -14.18 -1.61
C PHE A 293 -16.20 -13.74 -0.59
N GLY A 294 -16.42 -14.01 0.70
CA GLY A 294 -15.47 -13.78 1.79
C GLY A 294 -15.35 -12.34 2.33
N PHE A 295 -16.18 -11.39 1.90
CA PHE A 295 -16.15 -10.00 2.40
C PHE A 295 -16.76 -9.84 3.79
N GLN A 296 -16.32 -8.81 4.54
CA GLN A 296 -16.88 -8.47 5.85
C GLN A 296 -18.17 -7.64 5.69
N ASP A 297 -19.00 -7.62 6.74
CA ASP A 297 -20.29 -6.90 6.75
C ASP A 297 -20.11 -5.39 6.48
N ALA A 298 -19.00 -4.79 6.94
CA ALA A 298 -18.71 -3.36 6.79
C ALA A 298 -18.45 -2.94 5.34
N ASP A 299 -17.72 -3.76 4.58
CA ASP A 299 -17.45 -3.52 3.15
C ASP A 299 -18.75 -3.56 2.35
N THR A 300 -19.66 -4.46 2.73
CA THR A 300 -20.96 -4.60 2.06
C THR A 300 -21.83 -3.35 2.24
N GLN A 301 -21.84 -2.75 3.43
CA GLN A 301 -22.65 -1.56 3.72
C GLN A 301 -22.30 -0.38 2.82
N PHE A 302 -21.01 -0.19 2.54
CA PHE A 302 -20.52 0.85 1.62
C PHE A 302 -21.16 0.73 0.23
N PHE A 303 -21.14 -0.48 -0.35
CA PHE A 303 -21.75 -0.73 -1.67
C PHE A 303 -23.28 -0.59 -1.63
N MET A 304 -23.91 -0.94 -0.51
CA MET A 304 -25.34 -0.74 -0.32
C MET A 304 -25.73 0.74 -0.34
N ASP A 305 -24.93 1.61 0.28
CA ASP A 305 -25.19 3.05 0.30
C ASP A 305 -25.04 3.67 -1.10
N ILE A 306 -24.06 3.21 -1.89
CA ILE A 306 -23.92 3.63 -3.29
C ILE A 306 -25.12 3.17 -4.12
N ALA A 307 -25.52 1.90 -4.01
CA ALA A 307 -26.70 1.37 -4.71
C ALA A 307 -27.97 2.16 -4.37
N LYS A 308 -28.14 2.51 -3.09
CA LYS A 308 -29.26 3.33 -2.64
C LYS A 308 -29.25 4.74 -3.25
N ASN A 309 -28.07 5.36 -3.35
CA ASN A 309 -27.91 6.70 -3.92
C ASN A 309 -28.11 6.72 -5.45
N THR A 310 -27.78 5.63 -6.16
CA THR A 310 -28.08 5.47 -7.59
C THR A 310 -29.51 5.03 -7.85
N GLY A 311 -30.26 4.62 -6.82
CA GLY A 311 -31.63 4.13 -6.94
C GLY A 311 -31.74 2.67 -7.41
N ILE A 312 -30.64 1.93 -7.37
CA ILE A 312 -30.60 0.48 -7.62
C ILE A 312 -31.22 -0.24 -6.42
N LYS A 313 -31.98 -1.32 -6.69
CA LYS A 313 -32.64 -2.13 -5.66
C LYS A 313 -31.83 -3.39 -5.39
N ILE A 314 -31.51 -3.62 -4.12
CA ILE A 314 -30.87 -4.86 -3.67
C ILE A 314 -31.96 -5.91 -3.49
N ASP A 315 -31.91 -6.99 -4.27
CA ASP A 315 -32.91 -8.05 -4.32
C ASP A 315 -32.21 -9.40 -4.54
N SER A 316 -32.57 -10.44 -3.78
CA SER A 316 -31.92 -11.75 -3.86
C SER A 316 -32.09 -12.47 -5.19
N GLY A 317 -33.04 -12.05 -6.03
CA GLY A 317 -33.22 -12.51 -7.41
C GLY A 317 -32.67 -11.55 -8.47
N GLY A 318 -31.91 -10.53 -8.08
CA GLY A 318 -31.29 -9.57 -8.99
C GLY A 318 -30.04 -10.10 -9.70
N THR A 319 -29.52 -9.32 -10.66
CA THR A 319 -28.25 -9.61 -11.33
C THR A 319 -27.11 -9.65 -10.33
N VAL A 320 -26.27 -10.69 -10.42
CA VAL A 320 -25.14 -10.86 -9.50
C VAL A 320 -24.03 -9.90 -9.88
N ILE A 321 -23.68 -9.01 -8.95
CA ILE A 321 -22.61 -8.03 -9.10
C ILE A 321 -21.44 -8.44 -8.22
N PRO A 322 -20.23 -8.64 -8.78
CA PRO A 322 -19.05 -8.90 -7.97
C PRO A 322 -18.70 -7.66 -7.14
N ILE A 323 -18.41 -7.85 -5.85
CA ILE A 323 -17.86 -6.80 -5.01
C ILE A 323 -16.36 -6.64 -5.34
N PRO A 324 -15.87 -5.43 -5.62
CA PRO A 324 -14.44 -5.21 -5.81
C PRO A 324 -13.66 -5.48 -4.50
N PHE A 325 -12.45 -6.03 -4.62
CA PHE A 325 -11.58 -6.34 -3.48
C PHE A 325 -11.21 -5.13 -2.62
N THR A 326 -11.27 -3.92 -3.18
CA THR A 326 -10.96 -2.67 -2.51
C THR A 326 -12.07 -1.66 -2.76
N ALA A 327 -12.38 -0.85 -1.76
CA ALA A 327 -13.32 0.25 -1.93
C ALA A 327 -12.80 1.24 -2.99
N PRO A 328 -13.67 1.73 -3.89
CA PRO A 328 -13.31 2.73 -4.88
C PRO A 328 -12.85 4.03 -4.21
N VAL A 329 -11.72 4.55 -4.68
CA VAL A 329 -11.16 5.82 -4.20
C VAL A 329 -11.84 6.98 -4.90
N GLY A 330 -12.39 7.89 -4.09
CA GLY A 330 -13.03 9.12 -4.54
C GLY A 330 -14.24 8.93 -5.45
N THR A 331 -14.74 10.06 -5.99
CA THR A 331 -15.89 10.07 -6.90
C THR A 331 -15.58 9.39 -8.23
N THR A 332 -14.35 9.54 -8.74
CA THR A 332 -13.96 8.88 -10.01
C THR A 332 -13.88 7.37 -9.86
N GLY A 333 -13.43 6.84 -8.71
CA GLY A 333 -13.49 5.40 -8.42
C GLY A 333 -14.93 4.88 -8.44
N ILE A 334 -15.86 5.60 -7.82
CA ILE A 334 -17.29 5.24 -7.83
C ILE A 334 -17.82 5.21 -9.27
N ARG A 335 -17.45 6.20 -10.09
CA ARG A 335 -17.83 6.25 -11.51
C ARG A 335 -17.32 5.02 -12.28
N ARG A 336 -16.08 4.58 -12.06
CA ARG A 336 -15.54 3.36 -12.70
C ARG A 336 -16.32 2.13 -12.27
N MET A 337 -16.53 1.95 -10.97
CA MET A 337 -17.31 0.85 -10.41
C MET A 337 -18.73 0.79 -10.99
N LEU A 338 -19.43 1.93 -11.10
CA LEU A 338 -20.78 1.98 -11.68
C LEU A 338 -20.80 1.60 -13.16
N ARG A 339 -19.73 1.87 -13.92
CA ARG A 339 -19.60 1.38 -15.31
C ARG A 339 -19.46 -0.12 -15.36
N GLU A 340 -18.72 -0.72 -14.44
CA GLU A 340 -18.62 -2.17 -14.36
C GLU A 340 -19.96 -2.79 -14.00
N TRP A 341 -20.67 -2.25 -13.01
CA TRP A 341 -22.00 -2.71 -12.64
C TRP A 341 -22.97 -2.64 -13.81
N ARG A 342 -22.97 -1.54 -14.57
CA ARG A 342 -23.77 -1.40 -15.80
C ARG A 342 -23.48 -2.50 -16.80
N ARG A 343 -22.21 -2.84 -17.03
CA ARG A 343 -21.83 -3.93 -17.95
C ARG A 343 -22.34 -5.30 -17.50
N PHE A 344 -22.43 -5.55 -16.19
CA PHE A 344 -23.02 -6.78 -15.68
C PHE A 344 -24.55 -6.80 -15.79
N ILE A 345 -25.21 -5.65 -15.58
CA ILE A 345 -26.67 -5.53 -15.71
C ILE A 345 -27.11 -5.69 -17.17
N ASP A 346 -26.32 -5.15 -18.11
CA ASP A 346 -26.60 -5.22 -19.55
C ASP A 346 -26.24 -6.57 -20.20
N ALA A 347 -25.49 -7.44 -19.49
CA ALA A 347 -25.03 -8.76 -19.96
C ALA A 347 -26.04 -9.87 -19.67
#